data_AF-A0A3L6PQY7-F1
#
_entry.id   AF-A0A3L6PQY7-F1
#
_cell.length_a   1.000
_cell.length_b   1.000
_cell.length_c   1.000
_cell.angle_alpha   90.00
_cell.angle_beta   90.00
_cell.angle_gamma   90.00
#
_symmetry.space_group_name_H-M   'P 1'
#
loop_
_entity.id
_entity.type
_entity.pdbx_description
1 polymer ?
#
loop_
_entity_poly.entity_id
_entity_poly.type
_entity_poly.pdbx_seq_one_letter_code
_entity_poly.pdbx_strand_id
1 'polypeptide(L)'
;MGSTADDSSGTPSPAARQRKPAGAGAAPVISCDGVTFTVTEGNEVAEVARGGAARVLRSESFLDAGTGTRRHFVDVQGEAEAMLFLVSVREDQRRIVAIRRVS
;
A
#
# COMPACT_ATOMS: atom_id res chain seq x y z
N MET A 1 60.04 29.20 7.82
CA MET A 1 59.91 28.86 9.25
C MET A 1 58.52 29.35 9.67
N GLY A 2 57.53 28.57 10.08
CA GLY A 2 57.34 27.14 10.33
C GLY A 2 55.82 26.88 10.47
N SER A 3 55.44 25.61 10.39
CA SER A 3 54.10 25.01 10.25
C SER A 3 53.05 25.27 11.35
N THR A 4 51.77 24.97 11.04
CA THR A 4 50.74 24.20 11.83
C THR A 4 49.38 24.30 11.08
N ALA A 5 48.79 23.23 10.51
CA ALA A 5 47.82 22.25 11.07
C ALA A 5 46.65 22.93 11.83
N ASP A 6 45.35 22.71 11.57
CA ASP A 6 44.54 21.47 11.55
C ASP A 6 43.13 21.83 11.00
N ASP A 7 42.55 21.11 10.04
CA ASP A 7 41.58 20.01 10.17
C ASP A 7 40.13 20.35 10.63
N SER A 8 39.21 20.10 9.68
CA SER A 8 37.86 19.54 9.79
C SER A 8 36.93 19.79 11.00
N SER A 9 35.82 20.48 10.75
CA SER A 9 34.46 20.13 11.22
C SER A 9 33.44 21.13 10.64
N GLY A 10 32.24 20.81 10.21
CA GLY A 10 31.52 19.55 10.14
C GLY A 10 30.41 19.67 9.10
N THR A 11 30.22 18.58 8.36
CA THR A 11 28.93 18.05 7.87
C THR A 11 27.77 19.03 7.63
N PRO A 12 27.35 19.29 6.37
CA PRO A 12 25.94 19.53 6.12
C PRO A 12 25.17 18.24 6.49
N SER A 13 24.37 18.32 7.55
CA SER A 13 23.37 17.32 7.92
C SER A 13 22.49 16.95 6.72
N PRO A 14 22.02 15.70 6.68
CA PRO A 14 21.77 14.98 5.46
C PRO A 14 20.64 15.63 4.67
N ALA A 15 20.92 15.86 3.39
CA ALA A 15 19.91 16.01 2.36
C ALA A 15 18.75 15.07 2.70
N ALA A 16 17.56 15.64 2.85
CA ALA A 16 16.31 14.91 2.85
C ALA A 16 16.38 13.97 1.65
N ARG A 17 16.75 12.72 1.92
CA ARG A 17 16.70 11.65 0.95
C ARG A 17 15.22 11.55 0.65
N GLN A 18 14.81 12.24 -0.40
CA GLN A 18 13.69 11.80 -1.21
C GLN A 18 14.03 10.37 -1.55
N ARG A 19 13.55 9.46 -0.71
CA ARG A 19 13.40 8.06 -1.05
C ARG A 19 12.36 8.08 -2.16
N LYS A 20 12.85 8.29 -3.38
CA LYS A 20 12.23 7.80 -4.60
C LYS A 20 11.70 6.42 -4.24
N PRO A 21 10.38 6.16 -4.28
CA PRO A 21 9.90 4.81 -4.12
C PRO A 21 10.64 3.98 -5.16
N ALA A 22 11.50 3.09 -4.66
CA ALA A 22 12.16 2.12 -5.49
C ALA A 22 11.06 1.36 -6.22
N GLY A 23 11.21 1.20 -7.52
CA GLY A 23 10.30 0.38 -8.32
C GLY A 23 10.30 -1.05 -7.77
N ALA A 24 9.33 -1.36 -6.92
CA ALA A 24 8.74 -2.68 -6.85
C ALA A 24 7.62 -2.66 -7.88
N GLY A 25 7.59 -3.66 -8.78
CA GLY A 25 6.57 -3.76 -9.83
C GLY A 25 5.20 -3.47 -9.22
N ALA A 26 4.61 -2.34 -9.63
CA ALA A 26 3.43 -1.83 -8.96
C ALA A 26 2.33 -2.89 -9.08
N ALA A 27 1.96 -3.48 -7.95
CA ALA A 27 0.83 -4.40 -7.89
C ALA A 27 -0.36 -3.67 -8.54
N PRO A 28 -1.10 -4.33 -9.44
CA PRO A 28 -2.16 -3.68 -10.19
C PRO A 28 -3.16 -3.05 -9.23
N VAL A 29 -3.30 -1.74 -9.38
CA VAL A 29 -4.15 -0.89 -8.57
C VAL A 29 -5.53 -0.85 -9.21
N ILE A 30 -6.59 -1.14 -8.44
CA ILE A 30 -7.96 -1.18 -8.94
C ILE A 30 -8.82 -0.22 -8.12
N SER A 31 -9.63 0.60 -8.79
CA SER A 31 -10.54 1.55 -8.16
C SER A 31 -12.01 1.11 -8.24
N CYS A 32 -12.77 1.39 -7.19
CA CYS A 32 -14.21 1.19 -7.10
C CYS A 32 -14.80 2.29 -6.21
N ASP A 33 -15.84 3.00 -6.67
CA ASP A 33 -16.48 4.12 -5.98
C ASP A 33 -15.51 5.20 -5.45
N GLY A 34 -14.45 5.48 -6.21
CA GLY A 34 -13.42 6.45 -5.83
C GLY A 34 -12.40 5.95 -4.81
N VAL A 35 -12.59 4.74 -4.26
CA VAL A 35 -11.63 4.05 -3.39
C VAL A 35 -10.67 3.24 -4.24
N THR A 36 -9.39 3.32 -3.93
CA THR A 36 -8.34 2.64 -4.69
C THR A 36 -7.70 1.55 -3.85
N PHE A 37 -7.66 0.32 -4.35
CA PHE A 37 -7.16 -0.84 -3.63
C PHE A 37 -5.87 -1.37 -4.24
N THR A 38 -4.99 -1.90 -3.38
CA THR A 38 -3.78 -2.62 -3.77
C THR A 38 -3.58 -3.83 -2.84
N VAL A 39 -2.78 -4.80 -3.30
CA VAL A 39 -2.42 -5.99 -2.53
C VAL A 39 -1.00 -5.81 -2.00
N THR A 40 -0.82 -6.00 -0.71
CA THR A 40 0.49 -5.95 -0.05
C THR A 40 1.28 -7.23 -0.33
N GLU A 41 2.58 -7.21 0.00
CA GLU A 41 3.41 -8.41 -0.09
C GLU A 41 2.87 -9.58 0.76
N GLY A 42 2.16 -9.28 1.85
CA GLY A 42 1.51 -10.27 2.72
C GLY A 42 0.18 -10.83 2.21
N ASN A 43 -0.23 -10.51 0.96
CA ASN A 43 -1.58 -10.80 0.43
C ASN A 43 -2.71 -10.12 1.23
N GLU A 44 -2.41 -9.01 1.89
CA GLU A 44 -3.43 -8.18 2.55
C GLU A 44 -3.91 -7.08 1.60
N VAL A 45 -5.07 -6.51 1.87
CA VAL A 45 -5.62 -5.41 1.07
C VAL A 45 -5.32 -4.08 1.74
N ALA A 46 -4.80 -3.13 0.96
CA ALA A 46 -4.55 -1.76 1.37
C ALA A 46 -5.34 -0.79 0.49
N GLU A 47 -5.79 0.32 1.08
CA GLU A 47 -6.36 1.45 0.36
C GLU A 47 -5.25 2.45 0.03
N VAL A 48 -5.28 3.02 -1.17
CA VAL A 48 -4.41 4.12 -1.57
C VAL A 48 -5.19 5.43 -1.40
N ALA A 49 -4.79 6.22 -0.41
CA ALA A 49 -5.39 7.52 -0.15
C ALA A 49 -5.01 8.55 -1.23
N ARG A 50 -5.82 9.61 -1.34
CA ARG A 50 -5.56 10.76 -2.22
C ARG A 50 -4.27 11.46 -1.78
N GLY A 51 -3.17 11.16 -2.46
CA GLY A 51 -1.81 11.52 -2.05
C GLY A 51 -0.79 10.39 -2.23
N GLY A 52 -1.24 9.19 -2.59
CA GLY A 52 -0.37 8.05 -2.93
C GLY A 52 0.13 7.25 -1.74
N ALA A 53 -0.24 7.64 -0.51
CA ALA A 53 0.04 6.86 0.69
C ALA A 53 -0.94 5.67 0.77
N ALA A 54 -0.40 4.46 0.86
CA ALA A 54 -1.20 3.27 1.10
C ALA A 54 -1.39 3.05 2.61
N ARG A 55 -2.62 2.76 3.04
CA ARG A 55 -2.95 2.30 4.39
C ARG A 55 -3.47 0.88 4.31
N VAL A 56 -2.87 -0.05 5.08
CA VAL A 56 -3.42 -1.40 5.21
C VAL A 56 -4.76 -1.31 5.91
N LEU A 57 -5.76 -1.95 5.33
CA LEU A 57 -7.11 -1.92 5.87
C LEU A 57 -7.26 -3.10 6.82
N ARG A 58 -7.95 -2.87 7.93
CA ARG A 58 -8.39 -3.98 8.77
C ARG A 58 -9.38 -4.79 7.93
N SER A 59 -9.07 -6.06 7.70
CA SER A 59 -9.93 -6.94 6.94
C SER A 59 -10.11 -8.27 7.65
N GLU A 60 -11.34 -8.76 7.62
CA GLU A 60 -11.60 -10.18 7.83
C GLU A 60 -11.41 -10.88 6.49
N SER A 61 -10.74 -12.03 6.49
CA SER A 61 -10.46 -12.75 5.25
C SER A 61 -10.63 -14.24 5.37
N PHE A 62 -11.00 -14.86 4.26
CA PHE A 62 -11.18 -16.31 4.17
C PHE A 62 -10.77 -16.80 2.78
N LEU A 63 -10.21 -18.01 2.74
CA LEU A 63 -9.76 -18.64 1.51
C LEU A 63 -10.91 -19.38 0.83
N ASP A 64 -11.14 -19.08 -0.44
CA ASP A 64 -11.95 -19.89 -1.33
C ASP A 64 -11.05 -20.89 -2.07
N ALA A 65 -10.98 -22.12 -1.54
CA ALA A 65 -10.14 -23.17 -2.09
C ALA A 65 -10.58 -23.62 -3.50
N GLY A 66 -11.85 -23.41 -3.87
CA GLY A 66 -12.37 -23.80 -5.19
C GLY A 66 -11.85 -22.91 -6.32
N THR A 67 -11.55 -21.64 -6.01
CA THR A 67 -11.09 -20.64 -6.99
C THR A 67 -9.62 -20.23 -6.79
N GLY A 68 -9.02 -20.61 -5.66
CA GLY A 68 -7.70 -20.15 -5.25
C GLY A 68 -7.66 -18.65 -4.91
N THR A 69 -8.80 -18.09 -4.49
CA THR A 69 -8.91 -16.67 -4.15
C THR A 69 -9.16 -16.48 -2.66
N ARG A 70 -8.40 -15.60 -2.02
CA ARG A 70 -8.74 -15.08 -0.70
C ARG A 70 -9.70 -13.90 -0.84
N ARG A 71 -10.81 -13.96 -0.12
CA ARG A 71 -11.82 -12.92 -0.07
C ARG A 71 -11.63 -12.09 1.19
N HIS A 72 -11.53 -10.78 1.03
CA HIS A 72 -11.35 -9.80 2.10
C HIS A 72 -12.59 -8.93 2.22
N PHE A 73 -13.16 -8.85 3.41
CA PHE A 73 -14.15 -7.84 3.78
C PHE A 73 -13.43 -6.64 4.34
N VAL A 74 -13.68 -5.48 3.74
CA VAL A 74 -12.90 -4.28 3.96
C VAL A 74 -13.83 -3.12 4.29
N ASP A 75 -13.78 -2.66 5.53
CA ASP A 75 -14.46 -1.45 5.96
C ASP A 75 -13.63 -0.22 5.59
N VAL A 76 -14.20 0.63 4.73
CA VAL A 76 -13.62 1.90 4.32
C VAL A 76 -14.48 3.01 4.90
N GLN A 77 -13.90 3.79 5.81
CA GLN A 77 -14.54 5.01 6.28
C GLN A 77 -14.33 6.11 5.25
N GLY A 78 -15.36 6.40 4.47
CA GLY A 78 -15.43 7.58 3.62
C GLY A 78 -15.81 8.82 4.43
N GLU A 79 -15.65 9.99 3.81
CA GLU A 79 -15.94 11.29 4.45
C GLU A 79 -17.42 11.45 4.86
N ALA A 80 -18.33 10.87 4.08
CA ALA A 80 -19.78 10.99 4.30
C ALA A 80 -20.45 9.69 4.75
N GLU A 81 -19.89 8.54 4.37
CA GLU A 81 -20.46 7.23 4.67
C GLU A 81 -19.36 6.18 4.87
N ALA A 82 -19.65 5.20 5.72
CA ALA A 82 -18.86 3.97 5.79
C ALA A 82 -19.28 3.05 4.64
N MET A 83 -18.30 2.54 3.90
CA MET A 83 -18.50 1.64 2.76
C MET A 83 -17.86 0.30 3.08
N LEU A 84 -18.53 -0.78 2.74
CA LEU A 84 -18.00 -2.13 2.88
C LEU A 84 -17.72 -2.72 1.50
N PHE A 85 -16.50 -3.19 1.29
CA PHE A 85 -16.06 -3.81 0.05
C PHE A 85 -15.71 -5.28 0.26
N LEU A 86 -16.09 -6.11 -0.72
CA LEU A 86 -15.57 -7.46 -0.87
C LEU A 86 -14.50 -7.44 -1.96
N VAL A 87 -13.26 -7.70 -1.57
CA VAL A 87 -12.09 -7.72 -2.46
C VAL A 87 -11.60 -9.16 -2.59
N SER A 88 -11.55 -9.68 -3.82
CA SER A 88 -11.06 -11.02 -4.12
C SER A 88 -9.65 -10.97 -4.67
N VAL A 89 -8.72 -11.64 -4.00
CA VAL A 89 -7.29 -11.68 -4.34
C VAL A 89 -6.90 -13.11 -4.72
N ARG A 90 -6.27 -13.29 -5.87
CA ARG A 90 -5.62 -14.54 -6.26
C ARG A 90 -4.31 -14.71 -5.48
N GLU A 91 -4.22 -15.74 -4.65
CA GLU A 91 -3.08 -15.91 -3.72
C GLU A 91 -1.76 -16.21 -4.46
N ASP A 92 -1.83 -16.96 -5.56
CA ASP A 92 -0.69 -17.35 -6.41
C ASP A 92 -0.07 -16.16 -7.14
N GLN A 93 -0.91 -15.21 -7.55
CA GLN A 93 -0.53 -14.06 -8.37
C GLN A 93 -0.43 -12.76 -7.57
N ARG A 94 -0.85 -12.77 -6.30
CA ARG A 94 -0.99 -11.58 -5.43
C ARG A 94 -1.74 -10.45 -6.13
N ARG A 95 -2.83 -10.82 -6.79
CA ARG A 95 -3.56 -9.93 -7.71
C ARG A 95 -5.02 -9.81 -7.32
N ILE A 96 -5.53 -8.59 -7.27
CA ILE A 96 -6.96 -8.37 -7.17
C ILE A 96 -7.62 -8.84 -8.47
N VAL A 97 -8.63 -9.70 -8.35
CA VAL A 97 -9.38 -10.23 -9.49
C VAL A 97 -10.84 -9.78 -9.50
N ALA A 98 -11.37 -9.33 -8.37
CA ALA A 98 -12.69 -8.74 -8.29
C ALA A 98 -12.79 -7.78 -7.10
N ILE A 99 -13.55 -6.70 -7.29
CA ILE A 99 -13.96 -5.77 -6.23
C ILE A 99 -15.45 -5.55 -6.38
N ARG A 100 -16.19 -5.56 -5.28
CA ARG A 100 -17.61 -5.21 -5.25
C ARG A 100 -17.94 -4.52 -3.94
N ARG A 101 -18.65 -3.39 -4.02
CA ARG A 101 -19.31 -2.75 -2.87
C ARG A 101 -20.51 -3.60 -2.42
N VAL A 102 -20.62 -3.87 -1.12
CA VAL A 102 -21.70 -4.70 -0.56
C VAL A 102 -22.72 -3.90 0.27
N SER A 103 -22.39 -2.65 0.63
CA SER A 103 -23.29 -1.65 1.23
C SER A 103 -22.76 -0.24 1.00
#